data_AF-A0AAV5EI34-F1
#
_entry.id   AF-A0AAV5EI34-F1
#
_cell.length_a   1.000
_cell.length_b   1.000
_cell.length_c   1.000
_cell.angle_alpha   90.00
_cell.angle_beta   90.00
_cell.angle_gamma   90.00
#
_symmetry.space_group_name_H-M   'P 1'
#
loop_
_entity.id
_entity.type
_entity.pdbx_description
1 polymer ?
#
loop_
_entity_poly.entity_id
_entity_poly.type
_entity_poly.pdbx_seq_one_letter_code
_entity_poly.pdbx_strand_id
1 'polypeptide(L)'
;MPKKTSSRAEPHSAQRANPGKRKKAHSPSRHSSSSSSSGGAVNQRDADLVYFWQKFRKFAEGTAEKREARKRLLQVMARRSQVDSTMDLIGGLLFGSDEASKILNAVRPSGQPLADDWDCLKSMVRTYQDHCGSLAQYGMKHMRSFANICNAGVATEAMAKVAAQACAVVHSYDSTLDAHHL
;
A
#
# COMPACT_ATOMS: atom_id res chain seq x y z
N MET A 1 25.31 -28.54 62.95
CA MET A 1 25.48 -27.94 64.29
C MET A 1 26.92 -28.19 64.74
N PRO A 2 27.62 -27.28 65.44
CA PRO A 2 27.13 -26.04 66.09
C PRO A 2 27.81 -24.71 65.68
N LYS A 3 27.09 -23.61 65.95
CA LYS A 3 27.49 -22.28 66.51
C LYS A 3 28.57 -21.45 65.77
N LYS A 4 28.25 -20.28 65.18
CA LYS A 4 27.78 -18.97 65.74
C LYS A 4 28.72 -18.30 66.77
N THR A 5 29.16 -17.07 66.44
CA THR A 5 28.99 -15.81 67.20
C THR A 5 29.36 -14.62 66.27
N SER A 6 28.58 -13.53 66.18
CA SER A 6 28.62 -12.29 67.01
C SER A 6 29.96 -11.54 66.86
N SER A 7 30.08 -10.22 66.69
CA SER A 7 29.15 -9.07 66.74
C SER A 7 29.73 -7.94 65.84
N ARG A 8 29.27 -6.69 65.69
CA ARG A 8 28.24 -5.80 66.29
C ARG A 8 27.87 -4.70 65.26
N ALA A 9 26.81 -3.92 65.47
CA ALA A 9 26.53 -2.67 64.74
C ALA A 9 26.06 -1.55 65.70
N GLU A 10 26.04 -0.29 65.22
CA GLU A 10 25.47 0.94 65.83
C GLU A 10 26.18 1.48 67.10
N PRO A 11 26.26 2.82 67.32
CA PRO A 11 25.08 3.71 67.31
C PRO A 11 25.17 5.17 66.75
N HIS A 12 24.05 5.58 66.14
CA HIS A 12 23.29 6.84 66.37
C HIS A 12 23.91 8.24 66.21
N SER A 13 23.29 9.02 65.29
CA SER A 13 22.61 10.33 65.55
C SER A 13 22.11 10.93 64.23
N ALA A 14 21.01 11.69 64.09
CA ALA A 14 19.78 11.85 64.88
C ALA A 14 18.70 12.45 63.93
N GLN A 15 17.41 12.27 64.23
CA GLN A 15 16.31 12.69 63.34
C GLN A 15 15.96 14.19 63.46
N ARG A 16 15.40 14.78 62.39
CA ARG A 16 14.39 15.85 62.52
C ARG A 16 13.40 15.85 61.35
N ALA A 17 12.12 16.07 61.65
CA ALA A 17 10.99 15.94 60.73
C ALA A 17 10.10 17.21 60.70
N ASN A 18 9.03 17.14 59.89
CA ASN A 18 7.88 18.05 59.75
C ASN A 18 8.07 19.39 58.99
N PRO A 19 6.98 20.02 58.48
CA PRO A 19 5.65 19.50 58.12
C PRO A 19 5.18 19.90 56.70
N GLY A 20 4.10 19.27 56.20
CA GLY A 20 3.62 19.46 54.81
C GLY A 20 2.75 20.71 54.53
N LYS A 21 2.55 21.04 53.25
CA LYS A 21 1.57 22.04 52.78
C LYS A 21 0.80 21.60 51.51
N ARG A 22 -0.50 21.38 51.70
CA ARG A 22 -1.67 21.49 50.79
C ARG A 22 -1.44 21.46 49.25
N LYS A 23 -2.13 20.52 48.59
CA LYS A 23 -2.40 20.54 47.14
C LYS A 23 -3.24 21.79 46.76
N LYS A 24 -2.85 22.51 45.70
CA LYS A 24 -3.74 23.43 44.97
C LYS A 24 -4.27 22.69 43.75
N ALA A 25 -5.59 22.59 43.61
CA ALA A 25 -6.21 22.12 42.38
C ALA A 25 -6.07 23.23 41.31
N HIS A 26 -5.54 22.87 40.13
CA HIS A 26 -5.52 23.74 38.97
C HIS A 26 -6.74 23.40 38.10
N SER A 27 -7.61 24.37 37.85
CA SER A 27 -8.82 24.15 37.05
C SER A 27 -8.42 23.94 35.58
N PRO A 28 -8.95 22.91 34.88
CA PRO A 28 -8.63 22.72 33.48
C PRO A 28 -9.24 23.86 32.67
N SER A 29 -8.38 24.69 32.08
CA SER A 29 -8.81 25.70 31.11
C SER A 29 -9.55 25.02 29.95
N ARG A 30 -10.63 25.64 29.48
CA ARG A 30 -11.33 25.18 28.28
C ARG A 30 -10.39 25.32 27.09
N HIS A 31 -9.72 24.24 26.72
CA HIS A 31 -9.17 24.11 25.38
C HIS A 31 -10.35 24.13 24.42
N SER A 32 -10.59 25.30 23.83
CA SER A 32 -11.44 25.45 22.66
C SER A 32 -10.94 24.46 21.62
N SER A 33 -11.72 23.42 21.37
CA SER A 33 -11.50 22.50 20.27
C SER A 33 -11.62 23.31 18.99
N SER A 34 -10.49 23.83 18.51
CA SER A 34 -10.36 24.26 17.14
C SER A 34 -10.68 23.03 16.31
N SER A 35 -11.89 22.99 15.75
CA SER A 35 -12.27 21.98 14.78
C SER A 35 -11.37 22.20 13.59
N SER A 36 -10.21 21.53 13.60
CA SER A 36 -9.37 21.39 12.42
C SER A 36 -10.30 20.91 11.32
N SER A 37 -10.54 21.80 10.35
CA SER A 37 -11.32 21.46 9.18
C SER A 37 -10.48 20.46 8.40
N SER A 38 -10.72 19.18 8.68
CA SER A 38 -10.14 18.07 7.95
C SER A 38 -10.65 18.14 6.52
N GLY A 39 -9.94 18.92 5.69
CA GLY A 39 -10.11 18.92 4.26
C GLY A 39 -10.07 17.47 3.80
N GLY A 40 -11.10 17.03 3.09
CA GLY A 40 -11.34 15.62 2.82
C GLY A 40 -10.11 14.96 2.20
N ALA A 41 -9.46 14.10 2.99
CA ALA A 41 -8.24 13.44 2.57
C ALA A 41 -8.54 12.45 1.44
N VAL A 42 -7.67 12.42 0.43
CA VAL A 42 -7.77 11.53 -0.73
C VAL A 42 -6.57 10.58 -0.70
N ASN A 43 -6.80 9.30 -1.02
CA ASN A 43 -5.71 8.34 -1.18
C ASN A 43 -4.78 8.81 -2.31
N GLN A 44 -3.46 8.82 -2.10
CA GLN A 44 -2.49 9.28 -3.11
C GLN A 44 -2.66 8.56 -4.46
N ARG A 45 -3.00 7.26 -4.45
CA ARG A 45 -3.23 6.49 -5.68
C ARG A 45 -4.48 6.91 -6.44
N ASP A 46 -5.42 7.58 -5.77
CA ASP A 46 -6.69 8.02 -6.35
C ASP A 46 -6.71 9.52 -6.64
N ALA A 47 -5.69 10.28 -6.24
CA ALA A 47 -5.57 11.71 -6.48
C ALA A 47 -5.67 12.07 -7.98
N ASP A 48 -4.98 11.33 -8.85
CA ASP A 48 -5.09 11.49 -10.31
C ASP A 48 -6.52 11.26 -10.81
N LEU A 49 -7.17 10.19 -10.33
CA LEU A 49 -8.54 9.83 -10.74
C LEU A 49 -9.54 10.90 -10.30
N VAL A 50 -9.40 11.41 -9.07
CA VAL A 50 -10.20 12.53 -8.54
C VAL A 50 -9.95 13.80 -9.34
N TYR A 51 -8.71 14.10 -9.74
CA TYR A 51 -8.39 15.23 -10.63
C TYR A 51 -9.11 15.12 -11.98
N PHE A 52 -9.00 13.98 -12.67
CA PHE A 52 -9.66 13.79 -13.97
C PHE A 52 -11.19 13.82 -13.86
N TRP A 53 -11.76 13.25 -12.78
CA TRP A 53 -13.20 13.32 -12.50
C TRP A 53 -13.69 14.74 -12.25
N GLN A 54 -12.99 15.51 -11.41
CA GLN A 54 -13.32 16.92 -11.18
C GLN A 54 -13.18 17.76 -12.46
N LYS A 55 -12.14 17.51 -13.26
CA LYS A 55 -11.92 18.17 -14.56
C LYS A 55 -13.05 17.88 -15.55
N PHE A 56 -13.49 16.63 -15.64
CA PHE A 56 -14.66 16.24 -16.45
C PHE A 56 -15.95 16.93 -15.96
N ARG A 57 -16.21 16.93 -14.65
CA ARG A 57 -17.40 17.57 -14.06
C ARG A 57 -17.42 19.10 -14.21
N LYS A 58 -16.26 19.76 -14.30
CA LYS A 58 -16.13 21.22 -14.40
C LYS A 58 -16.67 21.79 -15.71
N PHE A 59 -16.58 21.04 -16.81
CA PHE A 59 -16.97 21.53 -18.13
C PHE A 59 -18.46 21.27 -18.44
N ALA A 60 -19.06 22.17 -19.22
CA ALA A 60 -20.45 22.05 -19.68
C ALA A 60 -20.60 20.92 -20.73
N GLU A 61 -21.81 20.36 -20.85
CA GLU A 61 -22.10 19.32 -21.84
C GLU A 61 -21.86 19.79 -23.28
N GLY A 62 -21.53 18.86 -24.18
CA GLY A 62 -21.24 19.13 -25.59
C GLY A 62 -19.88 19.77 -25.89
N THR A 63 -19.24 20.45 -24.92
CA THR A 63 -17.95 21.13 -25.11
C THR A 63 -16.82 20.17 -25.52
N ALA A 64 -15.84 20.69 -26.27
CA ALA A 64 -14.67 19.90 -26.68
C ALA A 64 -13.80 19.52 -25.47
N GLU A 65 -13.70 20.42 -24.50
CA GLU A 65 -12.99 20.26 -23.24
C GLU A 65 -13.60 19.15 -22.39
N LYS A 66 -14.94 19.03 -22.34
CA LYS A 66 -15.59 17.91 -21.64
C LYS A 66 -15.34 16.59 -22.34
N ARG A 67 -15.36 16.56 -23.68
CA ARG A 67 -15.04 15.34 -24.46
C ARG A 67 -13.60 14.88 -24.23
N GLU A 68 -12.61 15.78 -24.27
CA GLU A 68 -11.22 15.45 -23.96
C GLU A 68 -11.03 15.06 -22.48
N ALA A 69 -11.68 15.76 -21.54
CA ALA A 69 -11.64 15.39 -20.13
C ALA A 69 -12.24 14.00 -19.86
N ARG A 70 -13.36 13.65 -20.53
CA ARG A 70 -13.96 12.31 -20.49
C ARG A 70 -13.00 11.26 -21.07
N LYS A 71 -12.39 11.54 -22.23
CA LYS A 71 -11.40 10.65 -22.87
C LYS A 71 -10.22 10.38 -21.94
N ARG A 72 -9.65 11.41 -21.31
CA ARG A 72 -8.53 11.26 -20.36
C ARG A 72 -8.91 10.49 -19.10
N LEU A 73 -10.11 10.74 -18.56
CA LEU A 73 -10.64 9.98 -17.43
C LEU A 73 -10.76 8.49 -17.78
N LEU A 74 -11.38 8.16 -18.92
CA LEU A 74 -11.53 6.77 -19.39
C LEU A 74 -10.17 6.11 -19.64
N GLN A 75 -9.22 6.79 -20.28
CA GLN A 75 -7.87 6.27 -20.49
C GLN A 75 -7.14 5.94 -19.17
N VAL A 76 -7.31 6.75 -18.13
CA VAL A 76 -6.72 6.49 -16.80
C VAL A 76 -7.43 5.33 -16.11
N MET A 77 -8.77 5.20 -16.24
CA MET A 77 -9.52 4.07 -15.70
C MET A 77 -9.16 2.75 -16.40
N ALA A 78 -9.16 2.73 -17.74
CA ALA A 78 -8.81 1.56 -18.55
C ALA A 78 -7.40 1.06 -18.21
N ARG A 79 -6.39 1.95 -18.21
CA ARG A 79 -5.01 1.59 -17.84
C ARG A 79 -4.89 1.02 -16.41
N ARG A 80 -5.65 1.56 -15.45
CA ARG A 80 -5.68 1.02 -14.07
C ARG A 80 -6.28 -0.38 -14.04
N SER A 81 -7.40 -0.58 -14.74
CA SER A 81 -8.05 -1.88 -14.86
C SER A 81 -7.15 -2.90 -15.54
N GLN A 82 -6.52 -2.52 -16.65
CA GLN A 82 -5.56 -3.35 -17.40
C GLN A 82 -4.44 -3.86 -16.50
N VAL A 83 -3.79 -2.98 -15.73
CA VAL A 83 -2.71 -3.36 -14.81
C VAL A 83 -3.19 -4.30 -13.71
N ASP A 84 -4.36 -4.05 -13.13
CA ASP A 84 -4.95 -4.90 -12.08
C ASP A 84 -5.35 -6.29 -12.62
N SER A 85 -6.18 -6.33 -13.67
CA SER A 85 -6.64 -7.59 -14.28
C SER A 85 -5.49 -8.43 -14.83
N THR A 86 -4.42 -7.79 -15.32
CA THR A 86 -3.20 -8.50 -15.72
C THR A 86 -2.52 -9.17 -14.53
N MET A 87 -2.35 -8.45 -13.41
CA MET A 87 -1.69 -9.01 -12.23
C MET A 87 -2.50 -10.13 -11.59
N ASP A 88 -3.83 -10.01 -11.55
CA ASP A 88 -4.72 -11.06 -11.08
C ASP A 88 -4.62 -12.31 -11.97
N LEU A 89 -4.58 -12.14 -13.29
CA LEU A 89 -4.42 -13.24 -14.25
C LEU A 89 -3.04 -13.90 -14.17
N ILE A 90 -1.95 -13.12 -14.00
CA ILE A 90 -0.60 -13.65 -13.73
C ILE A 90 -0.59 -14.49 -12.45
N GLY A 91 -1.23 -14.01 -11.38
CA GLY A 91 -1.38 -14.79 -10.15
C GLY A 91 -2.11 -16.11 -10.37
N GLY A 92 -3.25 -16.07 -11.08
CA GLY A 92 -4.04 -17.26 -11.41
C GLY A 92 -3.26 -18.28 -12.27
N LEU A 93 -2.45 -17.81 -13.22
CA LEU A 93 -1.61 -18.66 -14.07
C LEU A 93 -0.41 -19.26 -13.33
N LEU A 94 0.15 -18.58 -12.33
CA LEU A 94 1.30 -19.07 -11.55
C LEU A 94 0.90 -20.00 -10.40
N PHE A 95 -0.22 -19.72 -9.72
CA PHE A 95 -0.57 -20.33 -8.44
C PHE A 95 -1.95 -21.01 -8.41
N GLY A 96 -2.74 -20.89 -9.48
CA GLY A 96 -4.15 -21.28 -9.50
C GLY A 96 -5.05 -20.21 -8.87
N SER A 97 -6.33 -20.20 -9.26
CA SER A 97 -7.34 -19.20 -8.85
C SER A 97 -7.44 -19.02 -7.33
N ASP A 98 -7.36 -20.13 -6.59
CA ASP A 98 -7.76 -20.20 -5.18
C ASP A 98 -6.66 -19.69 -4.23
N GLU A 99 -5.39 -19.80 -4.67
CA GLU A 99 -4.20 -19.37 -3.92
C GLU A 99 -3.62 -18.05 -4.44
N ALA A 100 -3.86 -17.68 -5.71
CA ALA A 100 -3.36 -16.46 -6.32
C ALA A 100 -3.57 -15.20 -5.45
N SER A 101 -4.81 -14.96 -5.02
CA SER A 101 -5.13 -13.78 -4.19
C SER A 101 -4.43 -13.82 -2.83
N LYS A 102 -4.30 -14.99 -2.21
CA LYS A 102 -3.61 -15.15 -0.91
C LYS A 102 -2.12 -14.85 -1.04
N ILE A 103 -1.47 -15.41 -2.06
CA ILE A 103 -0.03 -15.25 -2.31
C ILE A 103 0.29 -13.81 -2.76
N LEU A 104 -0.40 -13.28 -3.76
CA LEU A 104 -0.10 -11.93 -4.29
C LEU A 104 -0.34 -10.82 -3.26
N ASN A 105 -1.31 -10.98 -2.35
CA ASN A 105 -1.63 -9.99 -1.33
C ASN A 105 -0.96 -10.24 0.04
N ALA A 106 -0.26 -11.37 0.23
CA ALA A 106 0.37 -11.74 1.50
C ALA A 106 1.25 -10.61 2.06
N VAL A 107 1.03 -10.24 3.32
CA VAL A 107 1.81 -9.25 4.05
C VAL A 107 2.74 -9.99 5.01
N ARG A 108 4.06 -9.81 4.86
CA ARG A 108 5.05 -10.41 5.75
C ARG A 108 4.96 -9.84 7.17
N PRO A 109 5.37 -10.60 8.20
CA PRO A 109 5.46 -10.12 9.58
C PRO A 109 6.26 -8.81 9.70
N SER A 110 5.87 -7.95 10.65
CA SER A 110 6.56 -6.69 10.90
C SER A 110 8.05 -6.93 11.21
N GLY A 111 8.92 -6.10 10.62
CA GLY A 111 10.38 -6.23 10.73
C GLY A 111 11.04 -7.11 9.66
N GLN A 112 10.27 -7.88 8.87
CA GLN A 112 10.83 -8.59 7.70
C GLN A 112 10.96 -7.66 6.47
N PRO A 113 11.94 -7.90 5.58
CA PRO A 113 12.05 -7.18 4.32
C PRO A 113 10.88 -7.54 3.38
N LEU A 114 10.61 -6.69 2.38
CA LEU A 114 9.54 -6.94 1.40
C LEU A 114 9.85 -8.17 0.53
N ALA A 115 11.06 -8.22 -0.03
CA ALA A 115 11.59 -9.33 -0.81
C ALA A 115 12.85 -9.88 -0.12
N ASP A 116 13.06 -11.18 -0.20
CA ASP A 116 14.33 -11.81 0.22
C ASP A 116 15.41 -11.64 -0.86
N ASP A 117 15.02 -11.65 -2.14
CA ASP A 117 15.88 -11.33 -3.28
C ASP A 117 15.40 -10.07 -4.02
N TRP A 118 16.21 -9.01 -3.95
CA TRP A 118 15.94 -7.73 -4.59
C TRP A 118 16.27 -7.71 -6.10
N ASP A 119 17.13 -8.59 -6.58
CA ASP A 119 17.45 -8.72 -8.00
C ASP A 119 16.42 -9.60 -8.72
N CYS A 120 15.85 -10.61 -8.05
CA CYS A 120 14.60 -11.22 -8.48
C CYS A 120 13.49 -10.18 -8.61
N LEU A 121 13.25 -9.35 -7.58
CA LEU A 121 12.17 -8.34 -7.63
C LEU A 121 12.31 -7.39 -8.83
N LYS A 122 13.53 -6.89 -9.09
CA LYS A 122 13.81 -6.07 -10.28
C LYS A 122 13.54 -6.84 -11.58
N SER A 123 13.92 -8.13 -11.63
CA SER A 123 13.77 -8.97 -12.82
C SER A 123 12.30 -9.29 -13.11
N MET A 124 11.47 -9.58 -12.09
CA MET A 124 10.03 -9.77 -12.24
C MET A 124 9.34 -8.51 -12.76
N VAL A 125 9.71 -7.33 -12.23
CA VAL A 125 9.15 -6.04 -12.67
C VAL A 125 9.55 -5.71 -14.11
N ARG A 126 10.81 -5.94 -14.50
CA ARG A 126 11.27 -5.76 -15.89
C ARG A 126 10.56 -6.71 -16.85
N THR A 127 10.52 -7.99 -16.51
CA THR A 127 9.86 -9.04 -17.32
C THR A 127 8.37 -8.75 -17.53
N TYR A 128 7.68 -8.24 -16.50
CA TYR A 128 6.33 -7.70 -16.68
C TYR A 128 6.31 -6.54 -17.68
N GLN A 129 7.17 -5.54 -17.49
CA GLN A 129 7.18 -4.33 -18.33
C GLN A 129 7.53 -4.61 -19.80
N ASP A 130 8.38 -5.60 -20.08
CA ASP A 130 8.78 -6.01 -21.41
C ASP A 130 7.62 -6.66 -22.20
N HIS A 131 6.67 -7.32 -21.52
CA HIS A 131 5.49 -7.96 -22.13
C HIS A 131 4.20 -7.13 -22.05
N CYS A 132 4.07 -6.29 -21.01
CA CYS A 132 2.81 -5.65 -20.62
C CYS A 132 2.88 -4.12 -20.63
N GLY A 133 4.07 -3.56 -20.85
CA GLY A 133 4.30 -2.12 -20.84
C GLY A 133 4.43 -1.52 -19.44
N SER A 134 4.51 -0.19 -19.40
CA SER A 134 4.84 0.53 -18.16
C SER A 134 3.72 0.46 -17.11
N LEU A 135 4.07 0.02 -15.91
CA LEU A 135 3.27 0.13 -14.68
C LEU A 135 2.86 1.58 -14.32
N ALA A 136 3.72 2.56 -14.66
CA ALA A 136 3.67 3.93 -14.15
C ALA A 136 3.45 4.02 -12.61
N GLN A 137 3.01 5.19 -12.12
CA GLN A 137 2.84 5.44 -10.68
C GLN A 137 1.77 4.55 -10.04
N TYR A 138 0.68 4.25 -10.77
CA TYR A 138 -0.39 3.39 -10.26
C TYR A 138 0.08 1.95 -10.01
N GLY A 139 0.73 1.34 -11.00
CA GLY A 139 1.15 -0.07 -10.95
C GLY A 139 2.18 -0.37 -9.87
N MET A 140 2.84 0.64 -9.29
CA MET A 140 3.65 0.50 -8.08
C MET A 140 2.86 -0.05 -6.87
N LYS A 141 1.51 -0.07 -6.92
CA LYS A 141 0.69 -0.81 -5.94
C LYS A 141 1.04 -2.30 -5.87
N HIS A 142 1.48 -2.90 -6.99
CA HIS A 142 1.75 -4.33 -7.15
C HIS A 142 3.19 -4.74 -6.81
N MET A 143 4.04 -3.84 -6.30
CA MET A 143 5.41 -4.19 -5.90
C MET A 143 5.45 -5.31 -4.84
N ARG A 144 4.44 -5.41 -3.97
CA ARG A 144 4.28 -6.54 -3.05
C ARG A 144 3.97 -7.84 -3.77
N SER A 145 3.10 -7.80 -4.78
CA SER A 145 2.71 -8.96 -5.58
C SER A 145 3.93 -9.54 -6.31
N PHE A 146 4.77 -8.70 -6.93
CA PHE A 146 6.04 -9.14 -7.52
C PHE A 146 7.03 -9.67 -6.48
N ALA A 147 7.12 -9.04 -5.29
CA ALA A 147 7.98 -9.54 -4.22
C ALA A 147 7.52 -10.92 -3.72
N ASN A 148 6.20 -11.15 -3.60
CA ASN A 148 5.66 -12.43 -3.18
C ASN A 148 5.84 -13.51 -4.25
N ILE A 149 5.79 -13.18 -5.54
CA ILE A 149 6.18 -14.06 -6.65
C ILE A 149 7.65 -14.51 -6.49
N CYS A 150 8.56 -13.57 -6.19
CA CYS A 150 9.97 -13.89 -5.90
C CYS A 150 10.16 -14.75 -4.64
N ASN A 151 9.51 -14.37 -3.53
CA ASN A 151 9.61 -15.10 -2.27
C ASN A 151 9.01 -16.53 -2.37
N ALA A 152 8.12 -16.77 -3.35
CA ALA A 152 7.60 -18.09 -3.71
C ALA A 152 8.53 -18.92 -4.63
N GLY A 153 9.70 -18.39 -5.01
CA GLY A 153 10.70 -19.11 -5.82
C GLY A 153 10.34 -19.23 -7.31
N VAL A 154 9.45 -18.37 -7.83
CA VAL A 154 9.09 -18.39 -9.25
C VAL A 154 10.28 -17.96 -10.11
N ALA A 155 10.58 -18.73 -11.16
CA ALA A 155 11.64 -18.41 -12.11
C ALA A 155 11.22 -17.30 -13.11
N THR A 156 12.18 -16.48 -13.55
CA THR A 156 11.93 -15.34 -14.45
C THR A 156 11.33 -15.78 -15.78
N GLU A 157 11.70 -16.95 -16.28
CA GLU A 157 11.21 -17.57 -17.51
C GLU A 157 9.73 -17.95 -17.40
N ALA A 158 9.30 -18.41 -16.21
CA ALA A 158 7.89 -18.68 -15.93
C ALA A 158 7.09 -17.37 -15.91
N MET A 159 7.63 -16.32 -15.27
CA MET A 159 7.04 -14.98 -15.29
C MET A 159 6.90 -14.42 -16.72
N ALA A 160 7.93 -14.55 -17.56
CA ALA A 160 7.90 -14.10 -18.95
C ALA A 160 6.75 -14.76 -19.74
N LYS A 161 6.63 -16.09 -19.62
CA LYS A 161 5.58 -16.87 -20.28
C LYS A 161 4.18 -16.43 -19.84
N VAL A 162 3.92 -16.30 -18.54
CA VAL A 162 2.58 -15.93 -18.04
C VAL A 162 2.27 -14.45 -18.30
N ALA A 163 3.27 -13.56 -18.27
CA ALA A 163 3.07 -12.14 -18.57
C ALA A 163 2.71 -11.94 -20.05
N ALA A 164 3.43 -12.59 -20.97
CA ALA A 164 3.10 -12.57 -22.40
C ALA A 164 1.68 -13.08 -22.67
N GLN A 165 1.28 -14.20 -22.04
CA GLN A 165 -0.06 -14.76 -22.15
C GLN A 165 -1.13 -13.82 -21.56
N ALA A 166 -0.95 -13.35 -20.32
CA ALA A 166 -1.92 -12.51 -19.63
C ALA A 166 -2.14 -11.18 -20.36
N CYS A 167 -1.07 -10.57 -20.85
CA CYS A 167 -1.13 -9.26 -21.51
C CYS A 167 -1.71 -9.35 -22.92
N ALA A 168 -1.48 -10.44 -23.67
CA ALA A 168 -2.21 -10.70 -24.91
C ALA A 168 -3.73 -10.83 -24.66
N VAL A 169 -4.13 -11.57 -23.61
CA VAL A 169 -5.53 -11.76 -23.23
C VAL A 169 -6.19 -10.44 -22.83
N VAL A 170 -5.59 -9.68 -21.90
CA VAL A 170 -6.18 -8.42 -21.41
C VAL A 170 -6.26 -7.34 -22.49
N HIS A 171 -5.23 -7.20 -23.35
CA HIS A 171 -5.30 -6.27 -24.49
C HIS A 171 -6.42 -6.61 -25.48
N SER A 172 -6.74 -7.90 -25.67
CA SER A 172 -7.82 -8.31 -26.56
C SER A 172 -9.20 -7.87 -26.05
N TYR A 173 -9.44 -7.96 -24.73
CA TYR A 173 -10.69 -7.52 -24.13
C TYR A 173 -10.87 -6.00 -24.18
N ASP A 174 -9.82 -5.22 -23.88
CA ASP A 174 -9.83 -3.75 -23.96
C ASP A 174 -10.20 -3.28 -25.38
N SER A 175 -9.56 -3.90 -26.39
CA SER A 175 -9.83 -3.64 -27.81
C SER A 175 -11.28 -3.94 -28.23
N THR A 176 -11.91 -4.98 -27.64
CA THR A 176 -13.33 -5.28 -27.90
C THR A 176 -14.30 -4.35 -27.18
N LEU A 177 -13.94 -3.81 -26.02
CA LEU A 177 -14.77 -2.86 -25.27
C LEU A 177 -14.84 -1.50 -25.99
N ASP A 178 -13.72 -1.01 -26.52
CA ASP A 178 -13.68 0.20 -27.36
C ASP A 178 -14.55 0.05 -28.63
N ALA A 179 -14.57 -1.14 -29.24
CA ALA A 179 -15.40 -1.43 -30.42
C ALA A 179 -16.92 -1.47 -30.14
N HIS A 180 -17.33 -1.62 -28.87
CA HIS A 180 -18.74 -1.61 -28.44
C HIS A 180 -19.19 -0.26 -27.85
N HIS A 181 -18.36 0.78 -27.90
CA HIS A 181 -18.67 2.13 -27.42
C HIS A 181 -18.42 3.25 -28.45
N LEU A 182 -18.24 2.86 -29.72
CA LEU A 182 -18.33 3.71 -30.92
C LEU A 182 -19.71 3.59 -31.57
#